data_AF-A0AB35YDP7-F1
#
_entry.id   AF-A0AB35YDP7-F1
#
_cell.length_a   1.000
_cell.length_b   1.000
_cell.length_c   1.000
_cell.angle_alpha   90.00
_cell.angle_beta   90.00
_cell.angle_gamma   90.00
#
_symmetry.space_group_name_H-M   'P 1'
#
loop_
_entity.id
_entity.type
_entity.pdbx_description
1 polymer ?
#
loop_
_entity_poly.entity_id
_entity_poly.type
_entity_poly.pdbx_seq_one_letter_code
_entity_poly.pdbx_strand_id
1 'polypeptide(L)'
;MTIINLMQAYELDKLSKLNYSDEEILLALRAGDVSAWQEQVPNYEFSETMALFQDDEQEFLDALHGHYRIKYVTLPGIQRLLHLRFNLEEGVDYQLLETGIQHLMCDEETVTKLQQMLSTNWSLTKQADQKYSVFVK
;
A
#
# COMPACT_ATOMS: atom_id res chain seq x y z
N MET A 1 -4.44 -6.37 13.08
CA MET A 1 -3.92 -5.34 12.15
C MET A 1 -2.43 -5.54 12.06
N THR A 2 -2.02 -6.13 10.93
CA THR A 2 -0.64 -6.54 10.66
C THR A 2 0.26 -5.32 10.52
N ILE A 3 1.50 -5.41 11.01
CA ILE A 3 2.51 -4.36 10.79
C ILE A 3 3.48 -4.84 9.72
N ILE A 4 3.48 -4.21 8.56
CA ILE A 4 4.36 -4.58 7.44
C ILE A 4 5.37 -3.47 7.12
N ASN A 5 6.42 -3.80 6.39
CA ASN A 5 7.35 -2.83 5.85
C ASN A 5 6.82 -2.21 4.54
N LEU A 6 7.45 -1.13 4.08
CA LEU A 6 7.00 -0.39 2.90
C LEU A 6 7.14 -1.20 1.60
N MET A 7 8.17 -2.05 1.49
CA MET A 7 8.37 -2.88 0.31
C MET A 7 7.32 -3.99 0.23
N GLN A 8 6.99 -4.64 1.35
CA GLN A 8 5.85 -5.55 1.46
C GLN A 8 4.55 -4.90 0.97
N ALA A 9 4.27 -3.66 1.41
CA ALA A 9 3.08 -2.93 0.94
C ALA A 9 3.08 -2.72 -0.58
N TYR A 10 4.23 -2.37 -1.18
CA TYR A 10 4.34 -2.20 -2.63
C TYR A 10 4.16 -3.49 -3.42
N GLU A 11 4.72 -4.59 -2.96
CA GLU A 11 4.55 -5.87 -3.65
C GLU A 11 3.10 -6.38 -3.53
N LEU A 12 2.47 -6.24 -2.36
CA LEU A 12 1.05 -6.56 -2.17
C LEU A 12 0.13 -5.69 -3.06
N ASP A 13 0.44 -4.41 -3.25
CA ASP A 13 -0.27 -3.54 -4.19
C ASP A 13 -0.14 -4.01 -5.65
N LYS A 14 1.02 -4.60 -6.02
CA LYS A 14 1.21 -5.19 -7.35
C LYS A 14 0.44 -6.50 -7.48
N LEU A 15 0.57 -7.37 -6.49
CA LEU A 15 -0.09 -8.67 -6.46
C LEU A 15 -1.63 -8.54 -6.48
N SER A 16 -2.20 -7.63 -5.70
CA SER A 16 -3.66 -7.40 -5.66
C SER A 16 -4.26 -6.87 -6.97
N LYS A 17 -3.42 -6.36 -7.88
CA LYS A 17 -3.81 -5.97 -9.24
C LYS A 17 -3.68 -7.10 -10.25
N LEU A 18 -3.06 -8.21 -9.86
CA LEU A 18 -3.07 -9.45 -10.62
C LEU A 18 -4.40 -10.16 -10.34
N ASN A 19 -5.04 -10.70 -11.38
CA ASN A 19 -6.35 -11.34 -11.26
C ASN A 19 -6.22 -12.77 -10.70
N TYR A 20 -5.64 -12.92 -9.52
CA TYR A 20 -5.55 -14.19 -8.80
C TYR A 20 -6.47 -14.18 -7.58
N SER A 21 -7.09 -15.32 -7.32
CA SER A 21 -7.77 -15.61 -6.05
C SER A 21 -6.78 -15.84 -4.92
N ASP A 22 -7.23 -15.71 -3.67
CA ASP A 22 -6.39 -15.99 -2.49
C ASP A 22 -5.86 -17.43 -2.51
N GLU A 23 -6.66 -18.40 -2.99
CA GLU A 23 -6.23 -19.80 -3.11
C GLU A 23 -5.07 -19.97 -4.09
N GLU A 24 -5.16 -19.35 -5.28
CA GLU A 24 -4.07 -19.36 -6.27
C GLU A 24 -2.82 -18.68 -5.72
N ILE A 25 -2.99 -17.59 -4.98
CA ILE A 25 -1.89 -16.87 -4.36
C ILE A 25 -1.19 -17.74 -3.31
N LEU A 26 -1.94 -18.36 -2.40
CA LEU A 26 -1.41 -19.24 -1.37
C LEU A 26 -0.75 -20.48 -1.96
N LEU A 27 -1.30 -21.04 -3.04
CA LEU A 27 -0.69 -22.19 -3.74
C LEU A 27 0.69 -21.83 -4.31
N ALA A 28 0.82 -20.68 -4.97
CA ALA A 28 2.10 -20.19 -5.50
C ALA A 28 3.13 -19.96 -4.38
N LEU A 29 2.72 -19.33 -3.27
CA LEU A 29 3.60 -19.07 -2.12
C LEU A 29 4.07 -20.35 -1.44
N ARG A 30 3.16 -21.31 -1.22
CA ARG A 30 3.49 -22.64 -0.64
C ARG A 30 4.41 -23.45 -1.55
N ALA A 31 4.26 -23.33 -2.87
CA ALA A 31 5.15 -23.95 -3.84
C ALA A 31 6.50 -23.24 -3.95
N GLY A 32 6.61 -21.99 -3.45
CA GLY A 32 7.80 -21.16 -3.63
C GLY A 32 7.98 -20.66 -5.07
N ASP A 33 6.94 -20.70 -5.89
CA ASP A 33 6.99 -20.36 -7.32
C ASP A 33 6.06 -19.19 -7.62
N VAL A 34 6.67 -18.02 -7.78
CA VAL A 34 6.00 -16.75 -8.10
C VAL A 34 6.30 -16.28 -9.53
N SER A 35 6.87 -17.14 -10.37
CA SER A 35 7.29 -16.81 -11.74
C SER A 35 6.17 -16.19 -12.57
N ALA A 36 4.95 -16.72 -12.46
CA ALA A 36 3.77 -16.19 -13.16
C ALA A 36 3.42 -14.73 -12.78
N TRP A 37 3.76 -14.30 -11.56
CA TRP A 37 3.57 -12.90 -11.13
C TRP A 37 4.68 -12.02 -11.68
N GLN A 38 5.92 -12.53 -11.68
CA GLN A 38 7.09 -11.84 -12.22
C GLN A 38 6.95 -11.60 -13.73
N GLU A 39 6.38 -12.55 -14.48
CA GLU A 39 6.09 -12.36 -15.92
C GLU A 39 5.13 -11.17 -16.19
N GLN A 40 4.15 -10.96 -15.31
CA GLN A 40 3.19 -9.86 -15.43
C GLN A 40 3.72 -8.54 -14.85
N VAL A 41 4.64 -8.61 -13.88
CA VAL A 41 5.25 -7.47 -13.21
C VAL A 41 6.78 -7.62 -13.21
N PRO A 42 7.45 -7.51 -14.37
CA PRO A 42 8.86 -7.91 -14.57
C PRO A 42 9.90 -7.14 -13.77
N ASN A 43 9.49 -6.09 -13.04
CA ASN A 43 10.38 -5.31 -12.17
C ASN A 43 10.19 -5.64 -10.67
N TYR A 44 9.47 -6.71 -10.35
CA TYR A 44 9.11 -7.09 -9.00
C TYR A 44 9.40 -8.58 -8.77
N GLU A 45 10.29 -8.87 -7.81
CA GLU A 45 10.71 -10.24 -7.48
C GLU A 45 9.74 -10.96 -6.54
N PHE A 46 8.86 -10.22 -5.84
CA PHE A 46 7.92 -10.72 -4.83
C PHE A 46 8.58 -11.39 -3.61
N SER A 47 9.86 -11.07 -3.34
CA SER A 47 10.61 -11.65 -2.23
C SER A 47 10.10 -11.19 -0.86
N GLU A 48 9.61 -9.96 -0.76
CA GLU A 48 9.06 -9.42 0.50
C GLU A 48 7.67 -10.00 0.80
N THR A 49 6.89 -10.26 -0.25
CA THR A 49 5.61 -10.97 -0.18
C THR A 49 5.81 -12.40 0.29
N MET A 50 6.79 -13.10 -0.29
CA MET A 50 7.19 -14.44 0.16
C MET A 50 7.65 -14.43 1.62
N ALA A 51 8.49 -13.46 2.00
CA ALA A 51 8.97 -13.33 3.38
C ALA A 51 7.81 -13.09 4.37
N LEU A 52 6.83 -12.25 4.01
CA LEU A 52 5.65 -11.99 4.83
C LEU A 52 4.82 -13.26 5.04
N PHE A 53 4.59 -14.03 3.97
CA PHE A 53 3.88 -15.31 4.04
C PHE A 53 4.61 -16.36 4.89
N GLN A 54 5.94 -16.45 4.76
CA GLN A 54 6.76 -17.40 5.51
C GLN A 54 6.85 -17.07 7.00
N ASP A 55 6.71 -15.79 7.37
CA ASP A 55 6.67 -15.36 8.77
C ASP A 55 5.35 -15.80 9.42
N ASP A 56 4.22 -15.44 8.81
CA ASP A 56 2.88 -15.89 9.24
C ASP A 56 1.85 -15.78 8.10
N GLU A 57 1.23 -16.91 7.74
CA GLU A 57 0.22 -16.98 6.67
C GLU A 57 -1.03 -16.13 6.95
N GLN A 58 -1.47 -16.05 8.21
CA GLN A 58 -2.63 -15.25 8.58
C GLN A 58 -2.30 -13.75 8.54
N GLU A 59 -1.11 -13.36 9.00
CA GLU A 59 -0.66 -11.97 8.88
C GLU A 59 -0.54 -11.53 7.42
N PHE A 60 -0.07 -12.42 6.54
CA PHE A 60 -0.05 -12.21 5.10
C PHE A 60 -1.45 -11.99 4.54
N LEU A 61 -2.42 -12.85 4.85
CA LEU A 61 -3.81 -12.72 4.38
C LEU A 61 -4.45 -11.42 4.86
N ASP A 62 -4.28 -11.08 6.14
CA ASP A 62 -4.73 -9.80 6.69
C ASP A 62 -4.14 -8.63 5.87
N ALA A 63 -2.85 -8.67 5.57
CA ALA A 63 -2.19 -7.62 4.79
C ALA A 63 -2.64 -7.58 3.32
N LEU A 64 -2.84 -8.74 2.68
CA LEU A 64 -3.34 -8.85 1.30
C LEU A 64 -4.73 -8.18 1.17
N HIS A 65 -5.59 -8.36 2.18
CA HIS A 65 -6.91 -7.73 2.24
C HIS A 65 -6.89 -6.26 2.71
N GLY A 66 -5.71 -5.68 2.93
CA GLY A 66 -5.56 -4.28 3.32
C GLY A 66 -5.67 -4.02 4.82
N HIS A 67 -5.68 -5.05 5.66
CA HIS A 67 -5.72 -4.92 7.12
C HIS A 67 -4.32 -4.78 7.74
N TYR A 68 -3.53 -3.85 7.19
CA TYR A 68 -2.17 -3.59 7.64
C TYR A 68 -1.89 -2.11 7.93
N ARG A 69 -0.81 -1.89 8.67
CA ARG A 69 -0.15 -0.60 8.82
C ARG A 69 1.32 -0.72 8.44
N ILE A 70 1.82 0.28 7.74
CA ILE A 70 3.23 0.37 7.39
C ILE A 70 4.02 0.86 8.60
N LYS A 71 5.03 0.10 9.00
CA LYS A 71 5.89 0.39 10.16
C LYS A 71 6.51 1.79 10.08
N TYR A 72 7.04 2.13 8.91
CA TYR A 72 7.64 3.43 8.61
C TYR A 72 7.45 3.77 7.13
N VAL A 73 6.96 4.98 6.84
CA VAL A 73 6.79 5.49 5.48
C VAL A 73 7.29 6.93 5.42
N THR A 74 8.01 7.27 4.35
CA THR A 74 8.48 8.62 4.06
C THR A 74 7.49 9.36 3.15
N LEU A 75 7.62 10.67 2.99
CA LEU A 75 6.77 11.43 2.07
C LEU A 75 6.81 10.89 0.62
N PRO A 76 7.98 10.61 0.00
CA PRO A 76 8.03 9.93 -1.29
C PRO A 76 7.35 8.55 -1.27
N GLY A 77 7.42 7.86 -0.13
CA GLY A 77 6.73 6.60 0.08
C GLY A 77 5.21 6.73 0.00
N ILE A 78 4.65 7.77 0.63
CA ILE A 78 3.22 8.11 0.59
C ILE A 78 2.81 8.48 -0.84
N GLN A 79 3.56 9.36 -1.51
CA GLN A 79 3.31 9.71 -2.91
C GLN A 79 3.26 8.45 -3.81
N ARG A 80 4.17 7.51 -3.61
CA ARG A 80 4.16 6.24 -4.35
C ARG A 80 2.96 5.36 -4.01
N LEU A 81 2.49 5.31 -2.76
CA LEU A 81 1.26 4.60 -2.38
C LEU A 81 0.01 5.23 -3.03
N LEU A 82 -0.07 6.57 -3.04
CA LEU A 82 -1.15 7.30 -3.71
C LEU A 82 -1.24 6.93 -5.19
N HIS A 83 -0.11 6.91 -5.88
CA HIS A 83 -0.05 6.52 -7.28
C HIS A 83 -0.34 5.03 -7.50
N LEU A 84 0.34 4.14 -6.75
CA LEU A 84 0.25 2.71 -6.99
C LEU A 84 -1.09 2.11 -6.58
N ARG A 85 -1.65 2.49 -5.43
CA ARG A 85 -2.86 1.86 -4.90
C ARG A 85 -4.14 2.58 -5.31
N PHE A 86 -4.10 3.90 -5.37
CA PHE A 86 -5.28 4.74 -5.56
C PHE A 86 -5.31 5.46 -6.90
N ASN A 87 -4.26 5.31 -7.73
CA ASN A 87 -4.15 5.97 -9.04
C ASN A 87 -4.23 7.51 -8.94
N LEU A 88 -3.76 8.09 -7.83
CA LEU A 88 -3.76 9.53 -7.59
C LEU A 88 -2.41 10.17 -7.96
N GLU A 89 -2.45 11.27 -8.70
CA GLU A 89 -1.28 11.94 -9.28
C GLU A 89 -1.04 13.34 -8.71
N GLU A 90 0.24 13.71 -8.56
CA GLU A 90 0.64 15.05 -8.15
C GLU A 90 0.27 16.08 -9.22
N GLY A 91 -0.24 17.24 -8.79
CA GLY A 91 -0.68 18.31 -9.69
C GLY A 91 -2.08 18.10 -10.26
N VAL A 92 -2.64 16.89 -10.15
CA VAL A 92 -4.01 16.55 -10.54
C VAL A 92 -4.87 16.37 -9.30
N ASP A 93 -4.52 15.39 -8.46
CA ASP A 93 -5.33 14.97 -7.32
C ASP A 93 -4.85 15.55 -5.99
N TYR A 94 -3.59 15.99 -5.92
CA TYR A 94 -2.99 16.62 -4.74
C TYR A 94 -1.82 17.53 -5.10
N GLN A 95 -1.34 18.29 -4.13
CA GLN A 95 -0.12 19.08 -4.23
C GLN A 95 0.91 18.59 -3.23
N LEU A 96 2.14 18.39 -3.69
CA LEU A 96 3.26 18.05 -2.83
C LEU A 96 3.87 19.32 -2.24
N LEU A 97 4.16 19.28 -0.94
CA LEU A 97 4.92 20.27 -0.21
C LEU A 97 6.19 19.62 0.35
N GLU A 98 7.16 20.42 0.78
CA GLU A 98 8.38 19.91 1.42
C GLU A 98 8.09 19.06 2.67
N THR A 99 6.99 19.37 3.38
CA THR A 99 6.63 18.74 4.66
C THR A 99 5.44 17.79 4.58
N GLY A 100 4.81 17.62 3.41
CA GLY A 100 3.60 16.82 3.31
C GLY A 100 2.83 16.96 2.00
N ILE A 101 1.55 16.61 2.06
CA ILE A 101 0.61 16.64 0.93
C ILE A 101 -0.59 17.49 1.33
N GLN A 102 -1.03 18.36 0.42
CA GLN A 102 -2.24 19.17 0.60
C GLN A 102 -3.19 19.00 -0.58
N HIS A 103 -4.44 19.42 -0.36
CA HIS A 103 -5.49 19.44 -1.38
C HIS A 103 -5.75 18.06 -1.99
N LEU A 104 -5.54 16.99 -1.23
CA LEU A 104 -5.78 15.62 -1.66
C LEU A 104 -7.28 15.41 -1.89
N MET A 105 -7.64 15.10 -3.14
CA MET A 105 -9.00 14.83 -3.57
C MET A 105 -9.19 13.32 -3.68
N CYS A 106 -9.97 12.73 -2.77
CA CYS A 106 -10.36 11.34 -2.81
C CYS A 106 -11.63 11.10 -2.00
N ASP A 107 -12.26 9.95 -2.19
CA ASP A 107 -13.45 9.55 -1.43
C ASP A 107 -13.11 9.09 -0.01
N GLU A 108 -14.14 8.97 0.83
CA GLU A 108 -13.97 8.59 2.24
C GLU A 108 -13.43 7.17 2.42
N GLU A 109 -13.68 6.28 1.46
CA GLU A 109 -13.16 4.92 1.47
C GLU A 109 -11.63 4.91 1.28
N THR A 110 -11.15 5.66 0.29
CA THR A 110 -9.73 5.86 0.01
C THR A 110 -9.02 6.48 1.21
N VAL A 111 -9.62 7.50 1.82
CA VAL A 111 -9.09 8.13 3.03
C VAL A 111 -8.98 7.15 4.18
N THR A 112 -10.02 6.33 4.40
CA THR A 112 -10.04 5.35 5.48
C THR A 112 -8.92 4.31 5.27
N LYS A 113 -8.78 3.80 4.06
CA LYS A 113 -7.70 2.86 3.69
C LYS A 113 -6.33 3.50 3.88
N LEU A 114 -6.12 4.71 3.37
CA LEU A 114 -4.86 5.42 3.52
C LEU A 114 -4.52 5.66 5.01
N GLN A 115 -5.48 6.10 5.80
CA GLN A 115 -5.28 6.35 7.24
C GLN A 115 -4.91 5.07 8.02
N GLN A 116 -5.47 3.91 7.64
CA GLN A 116 -5.10 2.62 8.25
C GLN A 116 -3.66 2.25 7.93
N MET A 117 -3.25 2.41 6.67
CA MET A 117 -1.94 2.05 6.15
C MET A 117 -0.80 2.94 6.65
N LEU A 118 -1.05 4.24 6.84
CA LEU A 118 0.02 5.19 7.18
C LEU A 118 0.66 4.89 8.55
N SER A 119 1.97 5.09 8.61
CA SER A 119 2.73 5.03 9.87
C SER A 119 2.23 6.06 10.87
N THR A 120 2.38 5.77 12.16
CA THR A 120 1.75 6.55 13.24
C THR A 120 2.24 8.00 13.34
N ASN A 121 3.39 8.32 12.75
CA ASN A 121 3.96 9.66 12.68
C ASN A 121 3.27 10.57 11.63
N TRP A 122 2.38 10.04 10.80
CA TRP A 122 1.61 10.83 9.84
C TRP A 122 0.20 11.11 10.35
N SER A 123 -0.30 12.30 10.06
CA SER A 123 -1.67 12.72 10.30
C SER A 123 -2.37 12.98 8.98
N LEU A 124 -3.55 12.40 8.80
CA LEU A 124 -4.45 12.70 7.70
C LEU A 124 -5.64 13.49 8.24
N THR A 125 -5.88 14.68 7.71
CA THR A 125 -6.86 15.63 8.26
C THR A 125 -7.76 16.20 7.16
N LYS A 126 -9.08 16.15 7.35
CA LYS A 126 -10.06 16.78 6.45
C LYS A 126 -10.05 18.31 6.65
N GLN A 127 -9.99 19.04 5.55
CA GLN A 127 -9.95 20.49 5.50
C GLN A 127 -11.36 21.08 5.28
N ALA A 128 -11.51 22.39 5.47
CA ALA A 128 -12.79 23.09 5.33
C ALA A 128 -13.37 23.00 3.90
N ASP A 129 -12.51 22.89 2.89
CA ASP A 129 -12.88 22.73 1.48
C ASP A 129 -13.23 21.28 1.09
N GLN A 130 -13.43 20.41 2.08
CA GLN A 130 -13.70 18.97 1.94
C GLN A 130 -12.53 18.15 1.35
N LYS A 131 -11.36 18.75 1.10
CA LYS A 131 -10.15 18.02 0.72
C LYS A 131 -9.40 17.51 1.94
N TYR A 132 -8.38 16.70 1.71
CA TYR A 132 -7.56 16.12 2.76
C TYR A 132 -6.12 16.63 2.68
N SER A 133 -5.44 16.58 3.82
CA SER A 133 -4.01 16.86 3.92
C SER A 133 -3.31 15.78 4.72
N VAL A 134 -2.06 15.47 4.36
CA VAL A 134 -1.22 14.49 5.03
C VAL A 134 0.08 15.15 5.45
N PHE A 135 0.32 15.24 6.75
CA PHE A 135 1.52 15.89 7.32
C PHE A 135 2.13 15.04 8.43
N VAL A 136 3.43 15.22 8.65
CA VAL A 136 4.09 14.66 9.83
C VAL A 136 3.51 15.30 11.10
N LYS A 137 3.34 14.50 12.16
CA LYS A 137 2.90 14.94 13.48
C LYS A 137 4.01 15.66 14.24
#